data_AF-A0A1H9Y436-F1
#
_entry.id   AF-A0A1H9Y436-F1
#
_cell.length_a   1.000
_cell.length_b   1.000
_cell.length_c   1.000
_cell.angle_alpha   90.00
_cell.angle_beta   90.00
_cell.angle_gamma   90.00
#
_symmetry.space_group_name_H-M   'P 1'
#
loop_
_entity.id
_entity.type
_entity.pdbx_description
1 polymer ?
#
loop_
_entity_poly.entity_id
_entity_poly.type
_entity_poly.pdbx_seq_one_letter_code
_entity_poly.pdbx_strand_id
1 'polypeptide(L)'
;MLLCNTLLIDYFTERGENMSKFEIYTDKSGKYRFRLKARNGEIIATGQGYSTKAGCLNGIESVKNNAMDAEIVEIETPSEEE
;
A
#
# COMPACT_ATOMS: atom_id res chain seq x y z
N MET A 1 -20.63 -14.63 21.77
CA MET A 1 -19.29 -14.88 21.17
C MET A 1 -19.32 -14.53 19.67
N LEU A 2 -19.56 -13.26 19.29
CA LEU A 2 -19.37 -12.75 17.91
C LEU A 2 -19.53 -11.22 17.81
N LEU A 3 -19.35 -10.47 18.91
CA LEU A 3 -19.64 -9.03 18.97
C LEU A 3 -18.41 -8.11 19.02
N CYS A 4 -17.17 -8.62 18.91
CA CYS A 4 -15.97 -7.76 19.00
C CYS A 4 -15.26 -7.43 17.68
N ASN A 5 -15.47 -8.19 16.59
CA ASN A 5 -14.54 -8.12 15.45
C ASN A 5 -15.00 -7.26 14.26
N THR A 6 -16.23 -6.71 14.32
CA THR A 6 -16.75 -5.84 13.26
C THR A 6 -16.76 -4.37 13.70
N LEU A 7 -17.07 -4.10 14.97
CA LEU A 7 -17.16 -2.73 15.50
C LEU A 7 -15.81 -2.01 15.69
N LEU A 8 -14.67 -2.74 15.64
CA LEU A 8 -13.33 -2.16 15.79
C LEU A 8 -12.72 -1.69 14.46
N ILE A 9 -13.21 -2.21 13.32
CA ILE A 9 -12.81 -1.77 11.98
C ILE A 9 -13.50 -0.44 11.63
N ASP A 10 -14.73 -0.26 12.10
CA ASP A 10 -15.53 0.95 11.88
C ASP A 10 -14.95 2.15 12.67
N TYR A 11 -14.57 1.97 13.94
CA TYR A 11 -14.09 3.07 14.79
C TYR A 11 -12.71 3.64 14.41
N PHE A 12 -11.83 2.86 13.79
CA PHE A 12 -10.49 3.35 13.40
C PHE A 12 -10.51 4.15 12.08
N THR A 13 -11.64 4.12 11.36
CA THR A 13 -11.84 4.83 10.09
C THR A 13 -12.45 6.23 10.28
N GLU A 14 -12.96 6.55 11.48
CA GLU A 14 -13.79 7.75 11.71
C GLU A 14 -13.03 9.02 12.12
N ARG A 15 -11.69 9.02 12.13
CA ARG A 15 -10.89 10.26 12.29
C ARG A 15 -9.71 10.32 11.32
N GLY A 16 -9.98 10.79 10.10
CA GLY A 16 -8.94 11.33 9.22
C GLY A 16 -9.08 10.93 7.76
N GLU A 17 -10.02 11.55 7.05
CA GLU A 17 -9.91 12.03 5.66
C GLU A 17 -8.64 11.61 4.88
N ASN A 18 -8.57 10.38 4.35
CA ASN A 18 -7.57 10.00 3.32
C ASN A 18 -8.05 8.76 2.56
N MET A 19 -8.94 8.94 1.58
CA MET A 19 -9.42 7.84 0.75
C MET A 19 -8.39 7.43 -0.32
N SER A 20 -7.21 6.97 0.09
CA SER A 20 -6.33 6.18 -0.76
C SER A 20 -6.60 4.69 -0.54
N LYS A 21 -6.73 3.91 -1.62
CA LYS A 21 -7.13 2.50 -1.58
C LYS A 21 -6.03 1.62 -2.16
N PHE A 22 -5.71 0.54 -1.45
CA PHE A 22 -4.83 -0.51 -1.97
C PHE A 22 -5.65 -1.53 -2.77
N GLU A 23 -5.32 -1.69 -4.05
CA GLU A 23 -5.90 -2.73 -4.91
C GLU A 23 -4.85 -3.82 -5.19
N ILE A 24 -5.21 -5.07 -4.90
CA ILE A 24 -4.40 -6.25 -5.22
C ILE A 24 -4.93 -6.85 -6.52
N TYR A 25 -4.05 -7.08 -7.48
CA TYR A 25 -4.37 -7.75 -8.73
C TYR A 25 -3.31 -8.79 -9.08
N THR A 26 -3.71 -9.81 -9.83
CA THR A 26 -2.81 -10.84 -10.33
C THR A 26 -2.54 -10.59 -11.80
N ASP A 27 -1.26 -10.56 -12.16
CA ASP A 27 -0.82 -10.40 -13.54
C ASP A 27 -1.05 -11.69 -14.35
N LYS A 28 -1.00 -11.60 -15.69
CA LYS A 28 -1.13 -12.76 -16.59
C LYS A 28 -0.04 -13.81 -16.33
N SER A 29 1.10 -13.41 -15.78
CA SER A 29 2.16 -14.33 -15.34
C SER A 29 1.92 -14.97 -13.96
N GLY A 30 0.76 -14.79 -13.34
CA GLY A 30 0.42 -15.38 -12.03
C GLY A 30 1.06 -14.68 -10.83
N LYS A 31 1.71 -13.52 -11.02
CA LYS A 31 2.32 -12.73 -9.95
C LYS A 31 1.30 -11.77 -9.33
N TYR A 32 1.31 -11.67 -8.01
CA TYR A 32 0.48 -10.74 -7.24
C TYR A 32 1.15 -9.37 -7.17
N ARG A 33 0.43 -8.32 -7.55
CA ARG A 33 0.88 -6.94 -7.44
C ARG A 33 -0.15 -6.15 -6.66
N PHE A 34 0.33 -5.14 -5.94
CA PHE A 34 -0.56 -4.16 -5.32
C PHE A 34 -0.34 -2.79 -5.96
N ARG A 35 -1.36 -1.95 -5.93
CA ARG A 35 -1.25 -0.54 -6.28
C ARG A 35 -2.04 0.30 -5.28
N LEU A 36 -1.49 1.44 -4.91
CA LEU A 36 -2.15 2.44 -4.10
C LEU A 36 -2.73 3.49 -5.03
N LYS A 37 -4.05 3.64 -5.00
CA LYS A 37 -4.75 4.72 -5.68
C LYS A 37 -5.06 5.83 -4.71
N ALA A 38 -4.80 7.07 -5.10
CA ALA A 38 -5.27 8.24 -4.39
C ALA A 38 -6.77 8.47 -4.64
N ARG A 39 -7.36 9.43 -3.91
CA ARG A 39 -8.78 9.80 -4.01
C ARG A 39 -9.17 10.26 -5.42
N ASN A 40 -8.23 10.83 -6.16
CA ASN A 40 -8.40 11.28 -7.54
C ASN A 40 -8.35 10.12 -8.57
N GLY A 41 -8.11 8.88 -8.13
CA GLY A 41 -8.02 7.71 -8.99
C GLY A 41 -6.62 7.48 -9.59
N GLU A 42 -5.67 8.38 -9.33
CA GLU A 42 -4.28 8.22 -9.78
C GLU A 42 -3.56 7.18 -8.95
N ILE A 43 -2.66 6.45 -9.61
CA ILE A 43 -1.82 5.46 -8.95
C ILE A 43 -0.61 6.19 -8.38
N ILE A 44 -0.55 6.30 -7.05
CA ILE A 44 0.53 6.97 -6.34
C ILE A 44 1.68 6.03 -5.99
N ALA A 45 1.40 4.73 -5.86
CA ALA A 45 2.43 3.73 -5.64
C ALA A 45 2.05 2.39 -6.26
N THR A 46 3.04 1.65 -6.73
CA THR A 46 2.88 0.27 -7.18
C THR A 46 3.87 -0.62 -6.46
N GLY A 47 3.38 -1.72 -5.92
CA GLY A 47 4.19 -2.74 -5.27
C GLY A 47 4.91 -3.65 -6.26
N GLN A 48 5.97 -4.31 -5.77
CA GLN A 48 6.63 -5.37 -6.50
C GLN A 48 5.68 -6.56 -6.78
N GLY A 49 6.05 -7.35 -7.80
CA GLY A 49 5.35 -8.59 -8.13
C GLY A 49 5.75 -9.71 -7.20
N TYR A 50 4.87 -10.07 -6.27
CA TYR A 50 5.02 -11.18 -5.34
C TYR A 50 4.57 -12.50 -5.99
N SER A 51 5.22 -13.60 -5.63
CA SER A 51 4.83 -14.94 -6.07
C SER A 51 3.58 -15.46 -5.34
N THR A 52 3.27 -14.93 -4.15
CA THR A 52 2.15 -15.39 -3.31
C THR A 52 1.28 -14.22 -2.83
N LYS A 53 -0.01 -14.49 -2.62
CA LYS A 53 -0.96 -13.52 -2.07
C LYS A 53 -0.58 -13.08 -0.65
N ALA A 54 -0.09 -14.02 0.16
CA ALA A 54 0.36 -13.74 1.53
C ALA A 54 1.55 -12.78 1.55
N GLY A 55 2.54 -12.97 0.67
CA GLY A 55 3.67 -12.04 0.53
C GLY A 55 3.23 -10.64 0.13
N CYS A 56 2.23 -10.55 -0.76
CA CYS A 56 1.64 -9.27 -1.17
C CYS A 56 0.92 -8.56 0.00
N LEU A 57 0.14 -9.29 0.80
CA LEU A 57 -0.54 -8.74 1.98
C LEU A 57 0.46 -8.23 3.02
N ASN A 58 1.51 -8.99 3.32
CA ASN A 58 2.57 -8.57 4.23
C ASN A 58 3.30 -7.32 3.70
N GLY A 59 3.53 -7.23 2.39
CA GLY A 59 4.09 -6.04 1.75
C GLY A 59 3.21 -4.81 1.95
N ILE A 60 1.89 -4.94 1.76
CA ILE A 60 0.94 -3.84 1.97
C ILE A 60 0.88 -3.42 3.43
N GLU A 61 0.87 -4.38 4.36
CA GLU A 61 0.86 -4.09 5.79
C GLU A 61 2.13 -3.36 6.22
N SER A 62 3.29 -3.81 5.72
CA SER A 62 4.57 -3.13 5.92
C SER A 62 4.56 -1.72 5.35
N VAL A 63 4.05 -1.52 4.12
CA VAL A 63 3.92 -0.18 3.53
C VAL A 63 2.96 0.67 4.35
N LYS A 64 1.83 0.14 4.82
CA LYS A 64 0.88 0.91 5.64
C LYS A 64 1.48 1.37 6.96
N ASN A 65 2.25 0.50 7.62
CA ASN A 65 2.87 0.80 8.91
C ASN A 65 4.08 1.75 8.76
N ASN A 66 4.92 1.54 7.74
CA ASN A 66 6.13 2.34 7.56
C ASN A 66 5.88 3.64 6.78
N ALA A 67 4.89 3.70 5.88
CA ALA A 67 4.64 4.91 5.07
C ALA A 67 4.09 6.08 5.88
N MET A 68 3.52 5.84 7.07
CA MET A 68 3.12 6.93 7.97
C MET A 68 4.31 7.67 8.58
N ASP A 69 5.44 6.98 8.75
CA ASP A 69 6.65 7.50 9.42
C ASP A 69 7.80 7.76 8.43
N ALA A 70 7.63 7.38 7.16
CA ALA A 70 8.68 7.49 6.16
C ALA A 70 9.03 8.95 5.86
N GLU A 71 10.31 9.28 6.02
CA GLU A 71 10.86 10.57 5.61
C GLU A 71 10.96 10.65 4.08
N ILE A 72 10.61 11.81 3.53
CA ILE A 72 10.74 12.09 2.09
C ILE A 72 12.18 12.52 1.85
N VAL A 73 12.96 11.63 1.24
CA VAL A 73 14.33 11.92 0.83
C VAL A 73 14.37 12.09 -0.68
N GLU A 74 14.78 13.27 -1.13
CA GLU A 74 15.07 13.54 -2.54
C GLU A 74 16.50 13.08 -2.83
N ILE A 75 16.63 12.02 -3.62
CA ILE A 75 17.92 11.57 -4.12
C ILE A 75 18.16 12.21 -5.48
N GLU A 76 19.12 13.14 -5.54
CA GLU A 76 19.66 13.59 -6.82
C GLU A 76 20.34 12.38 -7.47
N THR A 77 19.88 11.99 -8.65
CA THR A 77 20.60 10.99 -9.46
C THR A 77 22.01 11.52 -9.63
N PRO A 78 23.05 10.80 -9.20
CA PRO A 78 24.42 11.24 -9.47
C PRO A 78 24.52 11.36 -10.98
N SER A 79 24.64 12.59 -11.46
CA SER A 79 25.08 12.85 -12.82
C SER A 79 26.41 12.13 -12.94
N GLU A 80 26.45 11.08 -13.75
CA GLU A 80 27.68 10.42 -14.16
C GLU A 80 28.56 11.51 -14.81
N GLU A 81 29.45 12.12 -14.02
CA GLU A 81 30.60 12.84 -14.56
C GLU A 81 31.66 11.79 -14.93
N GLU A 82 32.19 11.96 -16.14
CA GLU A 82 33.02 11.04 -16.97
C GLU A 82 34.15 10.27 -16.27
#